data_AF-A0A3B4Y8X2-F1
#
_entry.id   AF-A0A3B4Y8X2-F1
#
_cell.length_a   1.000
_cell.length_b   1.000
_cell.length_c   1.000
_cell.angle_alpha   90.00
_cell.angle_beta   90.00
_cell.angle_gamma   90.00
#
_symmetry.space_group_name_H-M   'P 1'
#
loop_
_entity.id
_entity.type
_entity.pdbx_description
1 polymer ?
#
loop_
_entity_poly.entity_id
_entity_poly.type
_entity_poly.pdbx_seq_one_letter_code
_entity_poly.pdbx_strand_id
1 'polypeptide(L)'
;MVFLFLPSFSAFFTENRKMASAHDRAVLQAIFNPTTPFGDIPGLNQEEELIDDDSGFDTELLKQVKELEMWGVSAAEAGDLQAALQLFSQAIQILPQRASAYNNRAQALRLQGNTAGALEDLDQAVSLSGSTGRTACQALVQRGLLRRLACQNDGAREDFEKAAALGSEFARQQAVVLNPYAALCNKMLSEVINKLRNPEASGMQ
;
A
#
# COMPACT_ATOMS: atom_id res chain seq x y z
N MET A 1 -40.62 30.01 -45.52
CA MET A 1 -39.43 29.19 -45.84
C MET A 1 -38.31 29.59 -44.89
N VAL A 2 -38.25 28.97 -43.70
CA VAL A 2 -37.06 28.98 -42.82
C VAL A 2 -37.07 27.62 -42.11
N PHE A 3 -36.33 26.66 -42.68
CA PHE A 3 -35.99 25.40 -42.00
C PHE A 3 -34.85 25.72 -41.03
N LEU A 4 -35.12 25.71 -39.72
CA LEU A 4 -34.08 25.75 -38.71
C LEU A 4 -33.55 24.32 -38.51
N PHE A 5 -32.35 24.08 -39.04
CA PHE A 5 -31.53 22.90 -38.76
C PHE A 5 -31.13 22.92 -37.28
N LEU A 6 -31.73 22.06 -36.46
CA LEU A 6 -31.13 21.64 -35.19
C LEU A 6 -30.02 20.64 -35.51
N PRO A 7 -28.77 20.83 -35.03
CA PRO A 7 -27.75 19.81 -35.16
C PRO A 7 -28.12 18.61 -34.29
N SER A 8 -28.14 17.42 -34.90
CA SER A 8 -28.44 16.15 -34.24
C SER A 8 -27.51 15.90 -33.04
N PHE A 9 -28.12 15.43 -31.94
CA PHE A 9 -27.49 15.03 -30.67
C PHE A 9 -26.34 14.00 -30.79
N SER A 10 -26.11 13.45 -31.99
CA SER A 10 -25.04 12.50 -32.32
C SER A 10 -23.65 13.16 -32.39
N ALA A 11 -23.54 14.46 -32.66
CA ALA A 11 -22.25 15.12 -32.87
C ALA A 11 -21.48 15.43 -31.57
N PHE A 12 -22.15 15.48 -30.41
CA PHE A 12 -21.50 15.77 -29.13
C PHE A 12 -20.71 14.57 -28.56
N PHE A 13 -21.02 13.36 -29.02
CA PHE A 13 -20.41 12.13 -28.53
C PHE A 13 -19.15 11.71 -29.31
N THR A 14 -18.90 12.29 -30.48
CA THR A 14 -17.75 11.94 -31.33
C THR A 14 -16.51 12.78 -31.05
N GLU A 15 -16.64 14.02 -30.58
CA GLU A 15 -15.49 14.91 -30.36
C GLU A 15 -14.80 14.75 -29.00
N ASN A 16 -15.43 14.13 -28.00
CA ASN A 16 -14.83 14.00 -26.66
C ASN A 16 -13.99 12.73 -26.45
N ARG A 17 -13.67 11.98 -27.52
CA ARG A 17 -12.84 10.76 -27.47
C ARG A 17 -11.37 11.00 -27.12
N LYS A 18 -10.93 12.25 -26.97
CA LYS A 18 -9.53 12.62 -26.70
C LYS A 18 -9.22 13.08 -25.27
N MET A 19 -10.17 13.08 -24.34
CA MET A 19 -9.97 13.69 -23.01
C MET A 19 -10.34 12.81 -21.82
N ALA A 20 -10.11 11.50 -21.93
CA ALA A 20 -10.08 10.63 -20.78
C ALA A 20 -8.81 9.79 -20.90
N SER A 21 -7.89 9.96 -19.95
CA SER A 21 -6.72 9.10 -19.85
C SER A 21 -7.17 7.64 -19.71
N ALA A 22 -6.29 6.69 -20.00
CA ALA A 22 -6.62 5.27 -19.81
C ALA A 22 -7.12 5.00 -18.38
N HIS A 23 -6.58 5.75 -17.41
CA HIS A 23 -6.99 5.75 -16.01
C HIS A 23 -8.44 6.24 -15.82
N ASP A 24 -8.81 7.38 -16.39
CA ASP A 24 -10.16 7.95 -16.27
C ASP A 24 -11.23 7.01 -16.85
N ARG A 25 -10.91 6.34 -17.98
CA ARG A 25 -11.83 5.40 -18.62
C ARG A 25 -12.09 4.19 -17.75
N ALA A 26 -11.05 3.71 -17.08
CA ALA A 26 -11.13 2.56 -16.22
C ALA A 26 -11.83 2.86 -14.88
N VAL A 27 -11.60 4.03 -14.30
CA VAL A 27 -12.37 4.53 -13.14
C VAL A 27 -13.85 4.65 -13.47
N LEU A 28 -14.19 5.24 -14.62
CA LEU A 28 -15.58 5.35 -15.07
C LEU A 28 -16.21 3.96 -15.30
N GLN A 29 -15.47 3.03 -15.89
CA GLN A 29 -15.95 1.66 -16.11
C GLN A 29 -16.26 0.93 -14.80
N ALA A 30 -15.50 1.17 -13.74
CA ALA A 30 -15.76 0.63 -12.40
C ALA A 30 -17.00 1.29 -11.74
N ILE A 31 -17.21 2.59 -11.93
CA ILE A 31 -18.39 3.31 -11.43
C ILE A 31 -19.67 2.79 -12.09
N PHE A 32 -19.65 2.54 -13.40
CA PHE A 32 -20.83 2.14 -14.17
C PHE A 32 -21.10 0.63 -14.16
N ASN A 33 -20.14 -0.20 -13.75
CA ASN A 33 -20.30 -1.66 -13.68
C ASN A 33 -19.95 -2.16 -12.25
N PRO A 34 -20.89 -2.01 -11.28
CA PRO A 34 -20.64 -2.30 -9.87
C PRO A 34 -20.38 -3.78 -9.56
N THR A 35 -20.55 -4.68 -10.53
CA THR A 35 -20.25 -6.11 -10.43
C THR A 35 -18.89 -6.49 -11.00
N THR A 36 -18.14 -5.52 -11.54
CA THR A 36 -16.75 -5.77 -11.99
C THR A 36 -15.90 -5.95 -10.74
N PRO A 37 -15.18 -7.08 -10.57
CA PRO A 37 -14.26 -7.25 -9.47
C PRO A 37 -13.24 -6.11 -9.50
N PHE A 38 -13.14 -5.35 -8.40
CA PHE A 38 -12.08 -4.35 -8.21
C PHE A 38 -10.73 -5.08 -8.26
N GLY A 39 -10.10 -5.14 -9.44
CA GLY A 39 -8.84 -5.86 -9.65
C GLY A 39 -8.56 -6.24 -11.11
N ASP A 40 -9.57 -6.41 -11.96
CA ASP A 40 -9.41 -6.98 -13.31
C ASP A 40 -9.38 -5.95 -14.46
N ILE A 41 -9.04 -4.68 -14.21
CA ILE A 41 -8.99 -3.68 -15.28
C ILE A 41 -7.56 -3.59 -15.84
N PRO A 42 -7.31 -4.05 -17.09
CA PRO A 42 -5.98 -4.03 -17.68
C PRO A 42 -5.47 -2.60 -17.82
N GLY A 43 -4.33 -2.29 -17.19
CA GLY A 43 -3.70 -0.98 -17.23
C GLY A 43 -4.02 -0.02 -16.07
N LEU A 44 -4.92 -0.37 -15.15
CA LEU A 44 -5.03 0.35 -13.86
C LEU A 44 -3.94 -0.05 -12.86
N ASN A 45 -3.45 -1.27 -13.00
CA ASN A 45 -2.36 -1.83 -12.20
C ASN A 45 -1.05 -1.81 -13.01
N GLN A 46 -0.75 -0.70 -13.68
CA GLN A 46 0.64 -0.45 -14.03
C GLN A 46 1.31 -0.05 -12.73
N GLU A 47 1.82 -1.05 -12.00
CA GLU A 47 2.79 -0.82 -10.94
C GLU A 47 3.95 -0.08 -11.60
N GLU A 48 3.96 1.26 -11.49
CA GLU A 48 5.21 1.98 -11.62
C GLU A 48 6.13 1.33 -10.61
N GLU A 49 7.16 0.66 -11.12
CA GLU A 49 8.11 -0.04 -10.28
C GLU A 49 8.71 1.01 -9.36
N LEU A 50 8.30 1.00 -8.08
CA LEU A 50 8.87 1.88 -7.07
C LEU A 50 10.34 1.52 -7.00
N ILE A 51 11.21 2.49 -7.24
CA ILE A 51 12.66 2.33 -7.15
C ILE A 51 13.15 3.35 -6.13
N ASP A 52 14.07 2.94 -5.28
CA ASP A 52 14.72 3.85 -4.35
C ASP A 52 15.79 4.67 -5.09
N ASP A 53 15.89 5.95 -4.77
CA ASP A 53 16.94 6.81 -5.31
C ASP A 53 18.29 6.49 -4.66
N ASP A 54 19.09 5.70 -5.38
CA ASP A 54 20.44 5.32 -4.96
C ASP A 54 21.52 6.31 -5.42
N SER A 55 21.17 7.41 -6.10
CA SER A 55 22.15 8.30 -6.76
C SER A 55 23.09 9.04 -5.80
N GLY A 56 22.72 9.13 -4.52
CA GLY A 56 23.51 9.78 -3.47
C GLY A 56 24.60 8.92 -2.84
N PHE A 57 24.76 7.65 -3.23
CA PHE A 57 25.73 6.74 -2.63
C PHE A 57 26.99 6.56 -3.48
N ASP A 58 28.11 6.27 -2.80
CA ASP A 58 29.32 5.79 -3.47
C ASP A 58 29.03 4.45 -4.17
N THR A 59 29.38 4.34 -5.44
CA THR A 59 29.00 3.22 -6.30
C THR A 59 29.61 1.89 -5.83
N GLU A 60 30.85 1.89 -5.32
CA GLU A 60 31.53 0.67 -4.90
C GLU A 60 30.99 0.20 -3.54
N LEU A 61 30.83 1.12 -2.60
CA LEU A 61 30.19 0.81 -1.32
C LEU A 61 28.75 0.33 -1.52
N LEU A 62 28.00 0.96 -2.42
CA LEU A 62 26.63 0.56 -2.75
C LEU A 62 26.58 -0.85 -3.32
N LYS A 63 27.50 -1.20 -4.22
CA LYS A 63 27.59 -2.55 -4.78
C LYS A 63 27.88 -3.57 -3.69
N GLN A 64 28.87 -3.32 -2.84
CA GLN A 64 29.21 -4.19 -1.72
C GLN A 64 28.01 -4.40 -0.78
N VAL A 65 27.29 -3.32 -0.44
CA VAL A 65 26.14 -3.40 0.45
C VAL A 65 24.96 -4.13 -0.21
N LYS A 66 24.73 -3.95 -1.51
CA LYS A 66 23.72 -4.72 -2.25
C LYS A 66 24.03 -6.22 -2.27
N GLU A 67 25.29 -6.59 -2.40
CA GLU A 67 25.71 -8.00 -2.31
C GLU A 67 25.44 -8.58 -0.92
N LEU A 68 25.78 -7.84 0.15
CA LEU A 68 25.48 -8.25 1.53
C LEU A 68 23.97 -8.40 1.78
N GLU A 69 23.15 -7.48 1.26
CA GLU A 69 21.70 -7.61 1.36
C GLU A 69 21.16 -8.83 0.62
N MET A 70 21.64 -9.09 -0.59
CA MET A 70 21.23 -10.25 -1.37
C MET A 70 21.55 -11.56 -0.65
N TRP A 71 22.74 -11.67 -0.06
CA TRP A 71 23.10 -12.82 0.76
C TRP A 71 22.27 -12.88 2.04
N GLY A 72 21.99 -11.75 2.68
CA GLY A 72 21.17 -11.68 3.88
C GLY A 72 19.74 -12.16 3.62
N VAL A 73 19.15 -11.77 2.49
CA VAL A 73 17.83 -12.24 2.05
C VAL A 73 17.85 -13.75 1.81
N SER A 74 18.85 -14.26 1.09
CA SER A 74 18.99 -15.70 0.83
C SER A 74 19.15 -16.50 2.13
N ALA A 75 19.91 -16.00 3.10
CA ALA A 75 20.05 -16.62 4.41
C ALA A 75 18.73 -16.63 5.19
N ALA A 76 17.97 -15.52 5.16
CA ALA A 76 16.65 -15.45 5.80
C ALA A 76 15.64 -16.41 5.16
N GLU A 77 15.65 -16.54 3.84
CA GLU A 77 14.81 -17.51 3.10
C GLU A 77 15.17 -18.96 3.43
N ALA A 78 16.45 -19.24 3.68
CA ALA A 78 16.92 -20.55 4.16
C ALA A 78 16.61 -20.80 5.65
N GLY A 79 16.05 -19.81 6.37
CA GLY A 79 15.75 -19.88 7.79
C GLY A 79 16.93 -19.59 8.72
N ASP A 80 18.12 -19.29 8.18
CA ASP A 80 19.27 -18.86 8.96
C ASP A 80 19.17 -17.36 9.30
N LEU A 81 18.28 -17.05 10.24
CA LEU A 81 18.03 -15.69 10.69
C LEU A 81 19.26 -15.05 11.33
N GLN A 82 20.13 -15.84 11.97
CA GLN A 82 21.33 -15.31 12.62
C GLN A 82 22.34 -14.81 11.59
N ALA A 83 22.60 -15.60 10.53
CA ALA A 83 23.44 -15.16 9.42
C ALA A 83 22.85 -13.94 8.71
N ALA A 84 21.54 -13.93 8.44
CA ALA A 84 20.85 -12.79 7.82
C ALA A 84 21.06 -11.49 8.62
N LEU A 85 20.85 -11.53 9.94
CA LEU A 85 21.04 -10.37 10.82
C LEU A 85 22.48 -9.87 10.83
N GLN A 86 23.46 -10.76 10.77
CA GLN A 86 24.88 -10.38 10.68
C GLN A 86 25.17 -9.67 9.36
N LEU A 87 24.69 -10.21 8.23
CA LEU A 87 24.87 -9.63 6.90
C LEU A 87 24.22 -8.24 6.79
N PHE A 88 22.98 -8.09 7.26
CA PHE A 88 22.32 -6.78 7.27
C PHE A 88 23.00 -5.79 8.22
N SER A 89 23.54 -6.26 9.35
CA SER A 89 24.29 -5.38 10.25
C SER A 89 25.61 -4.91 9.64
N GLN A 90 26.29 -5.75 8.87
CA GLN A 90 27.48 -5.35 8.10
C GLN A 90 27.11 -4.34 7.00
N ALA A 91 26.00 -4.58 6.28
CA ALA A 91 25.47 -3.63 5.30
C ALA A 91 25.23 -2.24 5.91
N ILE A 92 24.61 -2.19 7.10
CA ILE A 92 24.37 -0.95 7.85
C ILE A 92 25.68 -0.28 8.30
N GLN A 93 26.70 -1.05 8.70
CA GLN A 93 27.99 -0.48 9.08
C GLN A 93 28.70 0.21 7.91
N ILE A 94 28.58 -0.34 6.70
CA ILE A 94 29.22 0.20 5.50
C ILE A 94 28.44 1.41 4.95
N LEU A 95 27.11 1.31 4.86
CA LEU A 95 26.23 2.42 4.44
C LEU A 95 25.13 2.67 5.47
N PRO A 96 25.39 3.43 6.54
CA PRO A 96 24.42 3.70 7.61
C PRO A 96 23.19 4.48 7.16
N GLN A 97 23.25 5.13 6.00
CA GLN A 97 22.17 5.93 5.42
C GLN A 97 21.29 5.13 4.44
N ARG A 98 21.61 3.85 4.20
CA ARG A 98 20.86 3.01 3.26
C ARG A 98 19.64 2.41 3.95
N ALA A 99 18.47 2.98 3.66
CA ALA A 99 17.20 2.60 4.28
C ALA A 99 16.86 1.10 4.13
N SER A 100 17.16 0.51 2.96
CA SER A 100 16.80 -0.87 2.62
C SER A 100 17.41 -1.89 3.59
N ALA A 101 18.62 -1.62 4.09
CA ALA A 101 19.33 -2.53 4.97
C ALA A 101 18.63 -2.64 6.35
N TYR A 102 18.08 -1.53 6.84
CA TYR A 102 17.25 -1.51 8.04
C TYR A 102 15.91 -2.22 7.82
N ASN A 103 15.22 -1.98 6.70
CA ASN A 103 13.97 -2.70 6.38
C ASN A 103 14.18 -4.23 6.32
N ASN A 104 15.28 -4.67 5.70
CA ASN A 104 15.62 -6.08 5.61
C ASN A 104 15.98 -6.68 6.98
N ARG A 105 16.75 -5.96 7.79
CA ARG A 105 17.07 -6.39 9.16
C ARG A 105 15.83 -6.46 10.03
N ALA A 106 14.91 -5.49 9.92
CA ALA A 106 13.64 -5.51 10.63
C ALA A 106 12.81 -6.76 10.30
N GLN A 107 12.78 -7.17 9.03
CA GLN A 107 12.08 -8.39 8.62
C GLN A 107 12.68 -9.64 9.30
N ALA A 108 14.01 -9.76 9.32
CA ALA A 108 14.68 -10.86 10.00
C ALA A 108 14.46 -10.83 11.53
N LEU A 109 14.54 -9.64 12.15
CA LEU A 109 14.26 -9.46 13.59
C LEU A 109 12.83 -9.87 13.94
N ARG A 110 11.86 -9.51 13.10
CA ARG A 110 10.46 -9.92 13.26
C ARG A 110 10.32 -11.44 13.20
N LEU A 111 10.97 -12.11 12.25
CA LEU A 111 10.96 -13.58 12.14
C LEU A 111 11.63 -14.25 13.35
N GLN A 112 12.62 -13.59 13.96
CA GLN A 112 13.26 -14.04 15.19
C GLN A 112 12.41 -13.77 16.46
N GLY A 113 11.29 -13.05 16.32
CA GLY A 113 10.43 -12.64 17.44
C GLY A 113 10.88 -11.37 18.16
N ASN A 114 11.94 -10.69 17.71
CA ASN A 114 12.36 -9.41 18.24
C ASN A 114 11.56 -8.26 17.61
N THR A 115 10.31 -8.11 18.04
CA THR A 115 9.41 -7.06 17.54
C THR A 115 9.88 -5.65 17.87
N ALA A 116 10.49 -5.43 19.04
CA ALA A 116 10.97 -4.12 19.44
C ALA A 116 12.09 -3.62 18.53
N GLY A 117 13.12 -4.44 18.30
CA GLY A 117 14.20 -4.10 17.38
C GLY A 117 13.71 -3.95 15.93
N ALA A 118 12.72 -4.75 15.51
CA ALA A 118 12.12 -4.59 14.20
C ALA A 118 11.43 -3.22 14.03
N LEU A 119 10.71 -2.74 15.05
CA LEU A 119 10.09 -1.41 15.00
C LEU A 119 11.13 -0.28 14.93
N GLU A 120 12.22 -0.38 15.71
CA GLU A 120 13.32 0.59 15.66
C GLU A 120 13.94 0.69 14.25
N ASP A 121 14.23 -0.46 13.64
CA ASP A 121 14.78 -0.51 12.29
C ASP A 121 13.79 0.01 11.23
N LEU A 122 12.49 -0.27 11.38
CA LEU A 122 11.46 0.25 10.46
C LEU A 122 11.31 1.76 10.59
N ASP A 123 11.37 2.31 11.81
CA ASP A 123 11.36 3.75 12.03
C ASP A 123 12.56 4.42 11.35
N GLN A 124 13.74 3.81 11.47
CA GLN A 124 14.94 4.29 10.79
C GLN A 124 14.83 4.19 9.27
N ALA A 125 14.32 3.09 8.73
CA ALA A 125 14.13 2.90 7.29
C ALA A 125 13.19 3.97 6.70
N VAL A 126 12.05 4.23 7.35
CA VAL A 126 11.08 5.26 6.91
C VAL A 126 11.67 6.67 6.98
N SER A 127 12.47 6.94 8.02
CA SER A 127 13.14 8.24 8.18
C SER A 127 14.19 8.47 7.09
N LEU A 128 15.03 7.47 6.81
CA LEU A 128 16.11 7.56 5.84
C LEU A 128 15.58 7.63 4.40
N SER A 129 14.47 6.96 4.10
CA SER A 129 13.85 6.98 2.78
C SER A 129 13.05 8.26 2.51
N GLY A 130 13.00 9.22 3.43
CA GLY A 130 12.20 10.44 3.27
C GLY A 130 10.70 10.18 3.08
N SER A 131 10.21 9.02 3.53
CA SER A 131 8.84 8.52 3.25
C SER A 131 8.48 8.40 1.75
N THR A 132 9.46 8.18 0.87
CA THR A 132 9.26 7.91 -0.57
C THR A 132 9.99 6.65 -1.03
N GLY A 133 9.67 6.16 -2.23
CA GLY A 133 10.32 4.99 -2.81
C GLY A 133 9.79 3.64 -2.30
N ARG A 134 10.45 2.57 -2.75
CA ARG A 134 10.10 1.18 -2.46
C ARG A 134 10.31 0.86 -0.99
N THR A 135 11.46 1.25 -0.45
CA THR A 135 11.81 0.93 0.93
C THR A 135 10.85 1.58 1.91
N ALA A 136 10.46 2.85 1.70
CA ALA A 136 9.45 3.51 2.54
C ALA A 136 8.14 2.73 2.54
N CYS A 137 7.66 2.35 1.34
CA CYS A 137 6.41 1.63 1.16
C CYS A 137 6.42 0.29 1.92
N GLN A 138 7.49 -0.49 1.76
CA GLN A 138 7.67 -1.76 2.46
C GLN A 138 7.78 -1.59 3.98
N ALA A 139 8.58 -0.63 4.45
CA ALA A 139 8.78 -0.40 5.86
C ALA A 139 7.50 0.06 6.57
N LEU A 140 6.72 0.96 5.93
CA LEU A 140 5.42 1.40 6.43
C LEU A 140 4.44 0.22 6.51
N VAL A 141 4.37 -0.65 5.50
CA VAL A 141 3.51 -1.85 5.54
C VAL A 141 3.91 -2.77 6.70
N GLN A 142 5.20 -3.06 6.85
CA GLN A 142 5.69 -3.92 7.94
C GLN A 142 5.39 -3.32 9.32
N ARG A 143 5.62 -2.01 9.49
CA ARG A 143 5.37 -1.31 10.75
C ARG A 143 3.89 -1.27 11.09
N GLY A 144 3.03 -1.00 10.10
CA GLY A 144 1.58 -1.03 10.26
C GLY A 144 1.07 -2.40 10.69
N LEU A 145 1.62 -3.49 10.14
CA LEU A 145 1.28 -4.85 10.55
C LEU A 145 1.69 -5.13 12.00
N LEU A 146 2.91 -4.74 12.39
CA LEU A 146 3.37 -4.92 13.77
C LEU A 146 2.53 -4.12 14.78
N ARG A 147 2.22 -2.86 14.46
CA ARG A 147 1.36 -2.00 15.30
C ARG A 147 -0.04 -2.59 15.43
N ARG A 148 -0.59 -3.14 14.35
CA ARG A 148 -1.90 -3.81 14.39
C ARG A 148 -1.89 -5.06 15.28
N LEU A 149 -0.84 -5.86 15.21
CA LEU A 149 -0.66 -7.02 16.12
C LEU A 149 -0.56 -6.57 17.59
N ALA A 150 0.02 -5.40 17.85
CA ALA A 150 0.05 -4.76 19.16
C ALA A 150 -1.25 -4.02 19.53
N CYS A 151 -2.33 -4.18 18.77
CA CYS A 151 -3.62 -3.48 18.93
C CYS A 151 -3.54 -1.94 18.83
N GLN A 152 -2.44 -1.39 18.29
CA GLN A 152 -2.24 0.04 18.05
C GLN A 152 -2.85 0.43 16.70
N ASN A 153 -4.18 0.29 16.58
CA ASN A 153 -4.90 0.41 15.30
C ASN A 153 -4.78 1.80 14.66
N ASP A 154 -4.73 2.88 15.46
CA ASP A 154 -4.60 4.24 14.92
C ASP A 154 -3.25 4.44 14.22
N GLY A 155 -2.15 4.06 14.87
CA GLY A 155 -0.81 4.13 14.30
C GLY A 155 -0.61 3.15 13.13
N ALA A 156 -1.25 1.98 13.19
CA ALA A 156 -1.27 1.04 12.08
C ALA A 156 -1.97 1.62 10.85
N ARG A 157 -3.14 2.24 11.04
CA ARG A 157 -3.89 2.90 9.97
C ARG A 157 -3.07 4.01 9.33
N GLU A 158 -2.43 4.87 10.12
CA GLU A 158 -1.59 5.95 9.59
C GLU A 158 -0.46 5.42 8.70
N ASP A 159 0.21 4.34 9.12
CA ASP A 159 1.25 3.71 8.31
C ASP A 159 0.70 3.14 7.00
N PHE A 160 -0.47 2.49 7.05
CA PHE A 160 -1.11 1.95 5.86
C PHE A 160 -1.61 3.05 4.91
N GLU A 161 -2.10 4.17 5.42
CA GLU A 161 -2.48 5.32 4.60
C GLU A 161 -1.28 5.90 3.86
N LYS A 162 -0.14 6.06 4.54
CA LYS A 162 1.11 6.50 3.91
C LYS A 162 1.61 5.51 2.86
N ALA A 163 1.62 4.22 3.15
CA ALA A 163 2.02 3.20 2.18
C ALA A 163 1.05 3.11 0.98
N ALA A 164 -0.25 3.32 1.20
CA ALA A 164 -1.24 3.37 0.13
C ALA A 164 -1.02 4.57 -0.79
N ALA A 165 -0.62 5.73 -0.24
CA ALA A 165 -0.22 6.90 -1.01
C ALA A 165 1.03 6.66 -1.87
N LEU A 166 1.90 5.73 -1.46
CA LEU A 166 3.04 5.26 -2.24
C LEU A 166 2.68 4.14 -3.24
N GLY A 167 1.41 3.75 -3.36
CA GLY A 167 0.94 2.77 -4.33
C GLY A 167 0.70 1.36 -3.79
N SER A 168 0.85 1.11 -2.48
CA SER A 168 0.56 -0.22 -1.94
C SER A 168 -0.95 -0.54 -1.94
N GLU A 169 -1.34 -1.46 -2.83
CA GLU A 169 -2.66 -2.10 -2.87
C GLU A 169 -3.05 -2.69 -1.51
N PHE A 170 -2.14 -3.49 -0.94
CA PHE A 170 -2.34 -4.15 0.36
C PHE A 170 -2.60 -3.12 1.45
N ALA A 171 -1.78 -2.07 1.53
CA ALA A 171 -1.95 -1.03 2.55
C ALA A 171 -3.28 -0.30 2.38
N ARG A 172 -3.69 0.00 1.14
CA ARG A 172 -4.98 0.63 0.85
C ARG A 172 -6.14 -0.20 1.42
N GLN A 173 -6.12 -1.51 1.21
CA GLN A 173 -7.13 -2.41 1.77
C GLN A 173 -7.10 -2.41 3.30
N GLN A 174 -5.92 -2.47 3.91
CA GLN A 174 -5.80 -2.45 5.38
C GLN A 174 -6.27 -1.13 6.00
N ALA A 175 -5.97 0.01 5.36
CA ALA A 175 -6.43 1.33 5.80
C ALA A 175 -7.98 1.41 5.80
N VAL A 176 -8.64 0.84 4.78
CA VAL A 176 -10.11 0.74 4.72
C VAL A 176 -10.66 -0.14 5.84
N VAL A 177 -10.05 -1.31 6.08
CA VAL A 177 -10.47 -2.22 7.16
C VAL A 177 -10.36 -1.56 8.54
N LEU A 178 -9.31 -0.76 8.75
CA LEU A 178 -9.08 -0.04 10.01
C LEU A 178 -9.82 1.29 10.08
N ASN A 179 -10.59 1.68 9.06
CA ASN A 179 -11.35 2.92 9.08
C ASN A 179 -12.55 2.79 10.03
N PRO A 180 -12.59 3.54 11.15
CA PRO A 180 -13.67 3.45 12.13
C PRO A 180 -15.03 3.87 11.55
N TYR A 181 -15.04 4.78 10.57
CA TYR A 181 -16.26 5.22 9.92
C TYR A 181 -16.83 4.15 8.99
N ALA A 182 -15.99 3.40 8.28
CA ALA A 182 -16.44 2.30 7.44
C ALA A 182 -17.14 1.21 8.27
N ALA A 183 -16.59 0.86 9.44
CA ALA A 183 -17.21 -0.10 10.35
C ALA A 183 -18.58 0.39 10.89
N LEU A 184 -18.69 1.66 11.25
CA LEU A 184 -19.96 2.26 11.72
C LEU A 184 -21.01 2.29 10.61
N CYS A 185 -20.65 2.74 9.40
CA CYS A 185 -21.56 2.76 8.26
C CYS A 185 -22.07 1.36 7.92
N ASN A 186 -21.21 0.34 7.92
CA ASN A 186 -21.60 -1.05 7.66
C ASN A 186 -22.56 -1.59 8.73
N LYS A 187 -22.32 -1.25 10.01
CA LYS A 187 -23.23 -1.61 11.11
C LYS A 187 -24.59 -0.93 10.96
N MET A 188 -24.61 0.38 10.74
CA MET A 188 -25.85 1.15 10.56
C MET A 188 -26.65 0.64 9.35
N LEU A 189 -25.97 0.40 8.21
CA LEU A 189 -26.62 -0.11 7.00
C LEU A 189 -27.22 -1.51 7.24
N SER A 190 -26.48 -2.38 7.94
CA SER A 190 -26.96 -3.73 8.29
C SER A 190 -28.19 -3.70 9.20
N GLU A 191 -28.20 -2.81 10.20
CA GLU A 191 -29.35 -2.61 11.09
C GLU A 191 -30.59 -2.10 10.33
N VAL A 192 -30.42 -1.15 9.42
CA VAL A 192 -31.52 -0.64 8.56
C VAL A 192 -32.04 -1.75 7.64
N ILE A 193 -31.16 -2.49 6.96
CA ILE A 193 -31.55 -3.60 6.07
C ILE A 193 -32.31 -4.69 6.86
N ASN A 194 -31.86 -5.02 8.07
CA ASN A 194 -32.53 -6.00 8.92
C ASN A 194 -33.94 -5.54 9.35
N LYS A 195 -34.10 -4.27 9.70
CA LYS A 195 -35.42 -3.69 10.01
C LYS A 195 -36.36 -3.71 8.82
N LEU A 196 -35.85 -3.42 7.61
CA LEU A 196 -36.63 -3.49 6.37
C LEU A 196 -37.02 -4.93 5.99
N ARG A 197 -36.16 -5.91 6.29
CA ARG A 197 -36.41 -7.33 6.01
C ARG A 197 -37.39 -7.98 7.00
N ASN A 198 -37.41 -7.52 8.26
CA ASN A 198 -38.25 -8.03 9.34
C ASN A 198 -39.11 -6.92 9.98
N PRO A 199 -40.12 -6.38 9.27
CA PRO A 199 -40.89 -5.22 9.73
C PRO A 199 -41.74 -5.49 10.99
N GLU A 200 -42.14 -6.74 11.24
CA GLU A 200 -43.04 -7.11 12.35
C GLU A 200 -42.38 -7.12 13.75
N ALA A 201 -41.05 -7.14 13.84
CA ALA A 201 -40.34 -7.13 15.13
C ALA A 201 -40.27 -5.74 15.80
N SER A 202 -40.65 -4.68 15.08
CA SER A 202 -40.54 -3.28 15.51
C SER A 202 -41.83 -2.70 16.14
N GLY A 203 -42.91 -3.48 16.22
CA GLY A 203 -44.24 -3.02 16.60
C GLY A 203 -44.77 -3.47 17.97
N MET A 204 -43.98 -4.16 18.79
CA MET A 204 -44.37 -4.53 20.17
C MET A 204 -43.61 -3.65 21.18
N GLN A 205 -44.11 -2.43 21.39
CA GLN A 205 -43.95 -1.67 22.62
C GLN A 205 -45.34 -1.26 23.12
#